data_AF-A0A931Y0Z8-F1
#
_entry.id   AF-A0A931Y0Z8-F1
#
_cell.length_a   1.000
_cell.length_b   1.000
_cell.length_c   1.000
_cell.angle_alpha   90.00
_cell.angle_beta   90.00
_cell.angle_gamma   90.00
#
_symmetry.space_group_name_H-M   'P 1'
#
loop_
_entity.id
_entity.type
_entity.pdbx_description
1 polymer ?
#
loop_
_entity_poly.entity_id
_entity_poly.type
_entity_poly.pdbx_seq_one_letter_code
_entity_poly.pdbx_strand_id
1 'polypeptide(L)' 'MPRELLWDYREPPKDALWRLQRIAEWFPAYGRDRETVRQLFERRAELRIPEETRALIELYEEAWRERRP' A
#
# COMPACT_ATOMS: atom_id res chain seq x y z
N MET A 1 -27.18 -17.33 -6.32
CA MET A 1 -26.19 -16.33 -5.90
C MET A 1 -24.81 -16.91 -6.13
N PRO A 2 -24.00 -16.40 -7.07
CA PRO A 2 -22.65 -16.94 -7.27
C PRO A 2 -21.81 -16.65 -6.03
N ARG A 3 -21.15 -17.69 -5.50
CA ARG A 3 -20.35 -17.65 -4.26
C ARG A 3 -19.03 -16.89 -4.40
N GLU A 4 -18.76 -16.30 -5.56
CA GLU A 4 -17.51 -15.61 -5.90
C GLU A 4 -17.39 -14.23 -5.22
N LEU A 5 -18.44 -13.76 -4.53
CA LEU A 5 -18.45 -12.49 -3.79
C LEU A 5 -18.29 -12.65 -2.27
N LEU A 6 -17.96 -13.84 -1.78
CA LEU A 6 -17.64 -14.07 -0.37
C LEU A 6 -16.18 -14.52 -0.29
N TRP A 7 -15.29 -13.53 -0.39
CA TRP A 7 -13.87 -13.74 -0.14
C TRP A 7 -13.73 -14.41 1.22
N ASP A 8 -13.16 -15.60 1.24
CA ASP A 8 -12.96 -16.35 2.46
C ASP A 8 -11.79 -15.68 3.21
N TYR A 9 -12.09 -14.76 4.13
CA TYR A 9 -11.12 -14.01 4.95
C TYR A 9 -10.21 -14.90 5.83
N ARG A 10 -10.26 -16.23 5.66
CA ARG A 10 -9.52 -17.21 6.44
C ARG A 10 -8.04 -17.30 6.07
N GLU A 11 -7.64 -17.01 4.82
CA GLU A 11 -6.23 -16.94 4.42
C GLU A 11 -5.98 -15.80 3.43
N PRO A 12 -5.36 -14.67 3.85
CA PRO A 12 -4.90 -13.67 2.90
C PRO A 12 -3.85 -14.31 1.99
N PRO A 13 -3.86 -14.00 0.68
CA PRO A 13 -2.79 -14.40 -0.21
C PRO A 13 -1.45 -13.99 0.40
N LYS A 14 -0.50 -14.93 0.50
CA LYS A 14 0.85 -14.65 1.04
C LYS A 14 1.62 -13.62 0.21
N ASP A 15 1.09 -13.27 -0.96
CA ASP A 15 1.64 -12.29 -1.89
C ASP A 15 1.79 -10.90 -1.23
N ALA A 16 3.02 -10.40 -1.23
CA ALA A 16 3.35 -9.10 -0.71
C ALA A 16 2.75 -7.96 -1.54
N LEU A 17 2.63 -8.13 -2.86
CA LEU A 17 2.07 -7.11 -3.75
C LEU A 17 0.57 -6.94 -3.50
N TRP A 18 -0.15 -8.05 -3.31
CA TRP A 18 -1.58 -8.02 -2.95
C TRP A 18 -1.82 -7.27 -1.63
N ARG A 19 -0.98 -7.54 -0.62
CA ARG A 19 -1.07 -6.83 0.67
C ARG A 19 -0.79 -5.33 0.52
N LEU A 20 0.23 -4.97 -0.25
CA LEU A 20 0.56 -3.55 -0.50
C LEU A 20 -0.55 -2.86 -1.28
N GLN A 21 -1.16 -3.52 -2.27
CA GLN A 21 -2.33 -3.00 -2.99
C GLN A 21 -3.47 -2.67 -2.01
N ARG A 22 -3.77 -3.58 -1.08
CA ARG A 22 -4.80 -3.35 -0.07
C ARG A 22 -4.50 -2.15 0.81
N ILE A 23 -3.26 -1.98 1.24
CA ILE A 23 -2.84 -0.85 2.07
C ILE A 23 -2.94 0.45 1.27
N ALA A 24 -2.46 0.44 0.03
CA ALA A 24 -2.42 1.62 -0.82
C ALA A 24 -3.82 2.18 -1.11
N GLU A 25 -4.84 1.32 -1.25
CA GLU A 25 -6.24 1.74 -1.41
C GLU A 25 -6.81 2.53 -0.21
N TRP A 26 -6.24 2.35 0.99
CA TRP A 26 -6.65 3.07 2.20
C TRP A 26 -5.60 4.07 2.68
N PHE A 27 -4.58 4.34 1.87
CA PHE A 27 -3.56 5.32 2.20
C PHE A 27 -4.16 6.73 2.08
N PRO A 28 -3.85 7.68 3.00
CA PRO A 28 -2.90 7.60 4.12
C PRO A 28 -3.54 7.21 5.46
N ALA A 29 -4.82 6.82 5.50
CA ALA A 29 -5.45 6.43 6.76
C ALA A 29 -4.72 5.24 7.42
N TYR A 30 -4.21 4.32 6.60
CA TYR A 30 -3.36 3.19 7.00
C TYR A 30 -2.03 3.19 6.22
N GLY A 31 -0.99 2.55 6.80
CA GLY A 31 0.30 2.34 6.12
C GLY A 31 1.25 3.54 6.09
N ARG A 32 1.16 4.46 7.05
CA ARG A 32 2.05 5.64 7.18
C ARG A 32 3.38 5.33 7.86
N ASP A 33 3.53 4.14 8.45
CA ASP A 33 4.79 3.74 9.06
C ASP A 33 5.89 3.66 8.01
N ARG A 34 7.12 3.96 8.43
CA ARG A 34 8.27 4.14 7.54
C ARG A 34 8.51 2.93 6.63
N GLU A 35 8.40 1.74 7.17
CA GLU A 35 8.69 0.50 6.44
C GLU A 35 7.62 0.21 5.40
N THR A 36 6.34 0.40 5.74
CA THR A 36 5.24 0.27 4.79
C THR A 36 5.31 1.33 3.69
N VAL A 37 5.58 2.60 4.04
CA VAL A 37 5.76 3.67 3.04
C VAL A 37 6.91 3.35 2.08
N ARG A 38 8.03 2.83 2.59
CA ARG A 38 9.16 2.40 1.76
C ARG A 38 8.75 1.31 0.77
N GLN A 39 8.04 0.28 1.24
CA GLN A 39 7.58 -0.82 0.39
C GLN A 39 6.55 -0.37 -0.65
N LEU A 40 5.62 0.52 -0.26
CA LEU A 40 4.66 1.14 -1.16
C LEU A 40 5.37 1.96 -2.23
N PHE A 41 6.38 2.75 -1.86
CA PHE A 41 7.17 3.55 -2.78
C PHE A 41 7.97 2.68 -3.76
N GLU A 42 8.68 1.66 -3.28
CA GLU A 42 9.48 0.77 -4.12
C GLU A 42 8.64 0.06 -5.20
N ARG A 43 7.41 -0.33 -4.85
CA ARG A 43 6.49 -1.04 -5.76
C ARG A 43 5.40 -0.16 -6.37
N ARG A 44 5.46 1.18 -6.22
CA ARG A 44 4.39 2.10 -6.64
C ARG A 44 4.01 2.02 -8.12
N ALA A 45 4.94 1.57 -8.97
CA ALA A 45 4.71 1.35 -10.40
C ALA A 45 3.90 0.08 -10.69
N GLU A 46 4.00 -0.93 -9.83
CA GLU A 46 3.27 -2.21 -9.92
C GLU A 46 1.88 -2.11 -9.28
N LEU A 47 1.70 -1.17 -8.35
CA LEU A 47 0.43 -0.90 -7.69
C LEU A 47 -0.54 -0.19 -8.63
N ARG A 48 -1.79 -0.67 -8.67
CA ARG A 48 -2.89 -0.04 -9.39
C ARG A 48 -3.56 0.97 -8.47
N ILE A 49 -2.95 2.15 -8.34
CA ILE A 49 -3.44 3.24 -7.49
C ILE A 49 -3.59 4.56 -8.25
N PRO A 50 -4.49 5.45 -7.81
CA PRO A 50 -4.62 6.79 -8.39
C PRO A 50 -3.32 7.59 -8.27
N GLU A 51 -3.13 8.55 -9.18
CA GLU A 51 -1.93 9.39 -9.23
C GLU A 51 -1.77 10.21 -7.95
N GLU A 52 -2.87 10.68 -7.36
CA GLU A 52 -2.90 11.43 -6.11
C GLU A 52 -2.38 10.58 -4.94
N THR A 53 -2.76 9.31 -4.90
CA THR A 53 -2.30 8.37 -3.87
C THR A 53 -0.81 8.09 -4.04
N ARG A 54 -0.34 7.96 -5.29
CA ARG A 54 1.08 7.81 -5.59
C ARG A 54 1.87 9.03 -5.12
N ALA A 55 1.42 10.24 -5.44
CA ALA A 55 2.06 11.49 -5.01
C ALA A 55 2.14 11.59 -3.47
N LEU A 56 1.08 11.19 -2.76
CA LEU A 56 1.10 11.15 -1.30
C LEU A 56 2.13 10.15 -0.74
N ILE A 57 2.26 8.95 -1.34
CA ILE A 57 3.27 7.98 -0.93
C ILE A 57 4.69 8.55 -1.12
N GLU A 58 4.95 9.23 -2.24
CA GLU A 58 6.24 9.87 -2.51
C GLU A 58 6.57 10.96 -1.48
N LEU A 59 5.61 11.83 -1.15
CA LEU A 59 5.77 12.86 -0.12
C LEU A 59 6.09 12.27 1.27
N TYR A 60 5.38 11.19 1.65
CA TYR A 60 5.65 10.52 2.92
C TYR A 60 7.03 9.86 2.93
N GLU A 61 7.48 9.30 1.81
CA GLU A 61 8.80 8.68 1.69
C GLU A 61 9.92 9.71 1.85
N GLU A 62 9.79 10.86 1.17
CA GLU A 62 10.69 12.01 1.30
C GLU A 62 10.77 12.49 2.75
N ALA A 63 9.62 12.74 3.39
CA ALA A 63 9.57 13.14 4.80
C ALA A 63 10.25 12.13 5.73
N TRP A 64 10.17 10.82 5.43
CA TRP A 64 10.85 9.78 6.19
C TRP A 64 12.35 9.68 5.91
N ARG A 65 12.81 10.10 4.72
CA ARG A 65 14.24 10.23 4.39
C ARG A 65 14.87 11.40 5.12
N GLU A 66 14.22 12.56 5.10
CA GLU A 66 14.70 13.79 5.75
C GLU A 66 14.79 13.66 7.26
N ARG A 67 13.92 12.83 7.86
CA ARG A 67 13.94 12.50 9.30
C ARG A 67 15.03 11.48 9.70
N ARG A 68 15.97 11.13 8.82
CA ARG A 68 17.13 10.32 9.26
C ARG A 68 18.03 11.16 10.19
N PRO A 69 18.40 10.64 11.37
CA PRO A 69 19.44 11.26 12.19
C PRO A 69 20.82 11.19 11.52
#